data_AF-A0A286CS80-F1
#
_entry.id   AF-A0A286CS80-F1
#
_cell.length_a   1.000
_cell.length_b   1.000
_cell.length_c   1.000
_cell.angle_alpha   90.00
_cell.angle_beta   90.00
_cell.angle_gamma   90.00
#
_symmetry.space_group_name_H-M   'P 1'
#
loop_
_entity.id
_entity.type
_entity.pdbx_description
1 polymer ?
#
loop_
_entity_poly.entity_id
_entity_poly.type
_entity_poly.pdbx_seq_one_letter_code
_entity_poly.pdbx_strand_id
1 'polypeptide(L)'
;MNPLELAAARPGPAFTVTFDGRPVEALPGQTVAAVLWSAGVTSWRSTRGEGRPRGVFCGIGVCFDCLVTVNGRPNQRACLVPVRPGDEIGTQDGTGRGEVGARGGTGRGEMGAQDGTGRGDIAAQDGTGPEDIGTRGGTGQGAIGPQDGTDDEEARHAD
;
A
#
# COMPACT_ATOMS: atom_id res chain seq x y z
N MET A 1 -4.14 4.10 31.38
CA MET A 1 -5.01 5.16 30.85
C MET A 1 -5.50 4.69 29.49
N ASN A 2 -6.82 4.51 29.32
CA ASN A 2 -7.40 4.02 28.07
C ASN A 2 -7.56 5.21 27.08
N PRO A 3 -7.04 5.13 25.84
CA PRO A 3 -7.21 6.19 24.84
C PRO A 3 -8.68 6.57 24.56
N LEU A 4 -9.61 5.61 24.64
CA LEU A 4 -11.03 5.85 24.41
C LEU A 4 -11.64 6.74 25.49
N GLU A 5 -11.22 6.58 26.75
CA GLU A 5 -11.68 7.41 27.86
C GLU A 5 -11.19 8.85 27.72
N LEU A 6 -9.92 9.04 27.35
CA LEU A 6 -9.32 10.37 27.17
C LEU A 6 -9.99 11.15 26.04
N ALA A 7 -10.35 10.47 24.95
CA ALA A 7 -11.06 11.05 23.81
C ALA A 7 -12.58 11.18 24.03
N ALA A 8 -13.11 10.72 25.18
CA ALA A 8 -14.54 10.57 25.43
C ALA A 8 -15.28 9.79 24.31
N ALA A 9 -14.60 8.84 23.68
CA ALA A 9 -15.13 8.05 22.58
C ALA A 9 -16.06 6.94 23.11
N ARG A 10 -17.25 6.81 22.51
CA ARG A 10 -18.19 5.72 22.76
C ARG A 10 -18.54 5.02 21.44
N PRO A 11 -17.66 4.15 20.93
CA PRO A 11 -17.94 3.44 19.70
C PRO A 11 -19.13 2.49 19.91
N GLY A 12 -19.88 2.26 18.83
CA GLY A 12 -20.90 1.21 18.79
C GLY A 12 -20.26 -0.19 18.80
N PRO A 13 -21.07 -1.25 18.60
CA PRO A 13 -20.58 -2.62 18.56
C PRO A 13 -19.45 -2.80 17.54
N ALA A 14 -18.44 -3.58 17.92
CA ALA A 14 -17.34 -3.94 17.04
C ALA A 14 -17.83 -4.76 15.84
N PHE A 15 -17.07 -4.72 14.74
CA PHE A 15 -17.29 -5.52 13.55
C PHE A 15 -15.97 -6.00 12.96
N THR A 16 -16.04 -6.98 12.07
CA THR A 16 -14.85 -7.60 11.46
C THR A 16 -14.57 -6.99 10.08
N VAL A 17 -13.28 -6.79 9.82
CA VAL A 17 -12.68 -6.58 8.50
C VAL A 17 -11.57 -7.60 8.28
N THR A 18 -11.02 -7.66 7.07
CA THR A 18 -9.84 -8.50 6.81
C THR A 18 -8.62 -7.67 6.46
N PHE A 19 -7.46 -8.09 6.94
CA PHE A 19 -6.16 -7.53 6.56
C PHE A 19 -5.24 -8.67 6.08
N ASP A 20 -4.88 -8.64 4.79
CA ASP A 20 -4.17 -9.73 4.11
C ASP A 20 -4.83 -11.10 4.38
N GLY A 21 -6.17 -11.15 4.33
CA GLY A 21 -6.96 -12.36 4.58
C GLY A 21 -7.13 -12.74 6.06
N ARG A 22 -6.49 -12.03 7.00
CA ARG A 22 -6.65 -12.27 8.44
C ARG A 22 -7.77 -11.41 9.01
N PRO A 23 -8.69 -11.95 9.83
CA PRO A 23 -9.72 -11.15 10.47
C PRO A 23 -9.11 -10.15 11.47
N VAL A 24 -9.59 -8.91 11.45
CA VAL A 24 -9.22 -7.85 12.38
C VAL A 24 -10.49 -7.20 12.91
N GLU A 25 -10.55 -7.01 14.22
CA GLU A 25 -11.65 -6.30 14.87
C GLU A 25 -11.52 -4.79 14.65
N ALA A 26 -12.63 -4.15 14.28
CA ALA A 26 -12.75 -2.72 14.07
C ALA A 26 -13.91 -2.15 14.90
N LEU A 27 -13.73 -0.93 15.36
CA LEU A 27 -14.75 -0.15 16.05
C LEU A 27 -15.35 0.91 15.10
N PRO A 28 -16.66 1.18 15.18
CA PRO A 28 -17.28 2.25 14.42
C PRO A 28 -16.56 3.59 14.59
N GLY A 29 -16.32 4.29 13.49
CA GLY A 29 -15.64 5.59 13.45
C GLY A 29 -14.12 5.51 13.28
N GLN A 30 -13.51 4.32 13.30
CA GLN A 30 -12.08 4.18 13.02
C GLN A 30 -11.75 4.35 11.53
N THR A 31 -10.55 4.84 11.26
CA THR A 31 -9.93 4.74 9.94
C THR A 31 -9.21 3.40 9.79
N VAL A 32 -8.89 3.00 8.57
CA VAL A 32 -8.09 1.79 8.31
C VAL A 32 -6.78 1.81 9.10
N ALA A 33 -6.08 2.96 9.16
CA ALA A 33 -4.86 3.08 9.95
C ALA A 33 -5.10 2.88 11.46
N ALA A 34 -6.20 3.40 12.00
CA ALA A 34 -6.53 3.24 13.41
C ALA A 34 -6.85 1.78 13.78
N VAL A 35 -7.55 1.06 12.89
CA VAL A 35 -7.80 -0.39 13.04
C VAL A 35 -6.49 -1.16 13.06
N LEU A 36 -5.64 -0.97 12.06
CA LEU A 36 -4.35 -1.67 11.96
C LEU A 36 -3.46 -1.38 13.17
N TRP A 37 -3.40 -0.12 13.60
CA TRP A 37 -2.59 0.27 14.76
C TRP A 37 -3.12 -0.34 16.07
N SER A 38 -4.44 -0.36 16.26
CA SER A 38 -5.08 -1.01 17.43
C SER A 38 -4.84 -2.53 17.44
N ALA A 39 -4.70 -3.14 16.26
CA ALA A 39 -4.35 -4.55 16.10
C ALA A 39 -2.83 -4.83 16.21
N GLY A 40 -2.02 -3.83 16.55
CA GLY A 40 -0.56 -3.95 16.69
C GLY A 40 0.22 -3.98 15.37
N VAL A 41 -0.44 -3.74 14.24
CA VAL A 41 0.21 -3.64 12.92
C VAL A 41 0.68 -2.20 12.73
N THR A 42 1.99 -1.98 12.69
CA THR A 42 2.60 -0.64 12.57
C THR A 42 3.25 -0.39 11.21
N SER A 43 3.39 -1.44 10.39
CA SER A 43 3.94 -1.38 9.04
C SER A 43 3.12 -2.28 8.10
N TRP A 44 2.74 -1.75 6.95
CA TRP A 44 1.90 -2.43 5.95
C TRP A 44 2.24 -2.06 4.50
N ARG A 45 3.33 -1.33 4.30
CA ARG A 45 3.97 -1.16 2.98
C ARG A 45 5.47 -1.01 3.16
N SER A 46 6.20 -1.03 2.07
CA SER A 46 7.64 -0.77 2.04
C SER A 46 8.00 0.37 1.09
N THR A 47 9.08 1.12 1.38
CA THR A 47 9.58 2.13 0.45
C THR A 47 10.07 1.49 -0.85
N ARG A 48 9.99 2.25 -1.95
CA ARG A 48 10.64 1.84 -3.20
C ARG A 48 12.16 1.78 -3.01
N GLY A 49 12.80 0.81 -3.65
CA GLY A 49 14.25 0.60 -3.57
C GLY A 49 14.66 -0.17 -2.31
N GLU A 50 14.80 0.54 -1.20
CA GLU A 50 15.41 -0.03 0.03
C GLU A 50 14.47 -0.90 0.88
N GLY A 51 13.18 -0.98 0.52
CA GLY A 51 12.23 -1.87 1.22
C GLY A 51 11.98 -1.50 2.68
N ARG A 52 12.21 -0.24 3.09
CA ARG A 52 12.04 0.17 4.50
C ARG A 52 10.56 0.10 4.90
N PRO A 53 10.23 -0.46 6.08
CA PRO A 53 8.84 -0.58 6.53
C PRO A 53 8.20 0.80 6.71
N ARG A 54 6.95 0.95 6.28
CA ARG A 54 6.15 2.17 6.42
C ARG A 54 4.73 1.84 6.85
N GLY A 55 4.15 2.77 7.60
CA GLY A 55 2.77 2.72 8.08
C GLY A 55 2.23 4.14 8.31
N VAL A 56 1.38 4.30 9.32
CA VAL A 56 0.86 5.63 9.69
C VAL A 56 1.97 6.48 10.32
N PHE A 57 2.14 7.70 9.80
CA PHE A 57 3.08 8.69 10.33
C PHE A 57 2.35 10.00 10.62
N CYS A 58 1.94 10.75 9.58
CA CYS A 58 1.35 12.07 9.76
C CYS A 58 -0.12 12.08 10.23
N GLY A 59 -0.86 10.97 10.06
CA GLY A 59 -2.30 10.89 10.37
C GLY A 59 -3.24 11.75 9.50
N ILE A 60 -2.73 12.74 8.76
CA ILE A 60 -3.51 13.75 8.01
C ILE A 60 -3.47 13.58 6.48
N GLY A 61 -2.78 12.54 6.00
CA GLY A 61 -2.74 12.19 4.58
C GLY A 61 -1.75 12.95 3.69
N VAL A 62 -0.82 13.72 4.26
CA VAL A 62 0.20 14.48 3.50
C VAL A 62 1.48 13.68 3.19
N CYS A 63 1.87 12.74 4.05
CA CYS A 63 3.15 12.03 3.90
C CYS A 63 3.12 10.86 2.91
N PHE A 64 1.94 10.36 2.56
CA PHE A 64 1.74 9.16 1.74
C PHE A 64 2.42 7.88 2.27
N ASP A 65 2.85 7.80 3.53
CA ASP A 65 3.50 6.59 4.08
C ASP A 65 2.56 5.44 4.45
N CYS A 66 1.26 5.72 4.51
CA CYS A 66 0.24 4.76 4.94
C CYS A 66 -0.57 4.17 3.78
N LEU A 67 0.00 4.03 2.58
CA LEU A 67 -0.72 3.47 1.44
C LEU A 67 -1.09 2.00 1.66
N VAL A 68 -2.33 1.66 1.30
CA VAL A 68 -2.93 0.32 1.34
C VAL A 68 -3.80 0.10 0.11
N THR A 69 -4.16 -1.16 -0.13
CA THR A 69 -5.28 -1.52 -1.02
C THR A 69 -6.52 -1.72 -0.17
N VAL A 70 -7.67 -1.15 -0.58
CA VAL A 70 -8.95 -1.37 0.10
C VAL A 70 -9.98 -1.80 -0.95
N ASN A 71 -10.58 -2.97 -0.79
CA ASN A 71 -11.57 -3.55 -1.70
C ASN A 71 -11.10 -3.50 -3.17
N GLY A 72 -9.86 -3.93 -3.40
CA GLY A 72 -9.20 -3.92 -4.72
C GLY A 72 -8.76 -2.55 -5.24
N ARG A 73 -9.01 -1.45 -4.51
CA ARG A 73 -8.59 -0.10 -4.90
C ARG A 73 -7.22 0.21 -4.30
N PRO A 74 -6.15 0.36 -5.11
CA PRO A 74 -4.82 0.64 -4.61
C PRO A 74 -4.66 2.12 -4.21
N ASN A 75 -3.51 2.43 -3.61
CA ASN A 75 -3.05 3.77 -3.27
C ASN A 75 -4.00 4.54 -2.34
N GLN A 76 -4.74 3.82 -1.50
CA GLN A 76 -5.59 4.44 -0.50
C GLN A 76 -4.77 4.87 0.70
N ARG A 77 -4.98 6.09 1.18
CA ARG A 77 -4.33 6.59 2.39
C ARG A 77 -5.07 6.03 3.60
N ALA A 78 -4.52 5.00 4.25
CA ALA A 78 -5.18 4.32 5.36
C ALA A 78 -5.63 5.28 6.49
N CYS A 79 -4.88 6.38 6.70
CA CYS A 79 -5.22 7.39 7.70
C CYS A 79 -6.47 8.23 7.37
N LEU A 80 -6.94 8.24 6.13
CA LEU A 80 -8.11 9.01 5.70
C LEU A 80 -9.31 8.14 5.33
N VAL A 81 -9.14 6.83 5.16
CA VAL A 81 -10.23 5.93 4.77
C VAL A 81 -10.96 5.45 6.03
N PRO A 82 -12.25 5.80 6.21
CA PRO A 82 -13.09 5.20 7.25
C PRO A 82 -13.32 3.73 6.94
N VAL A 83 -13.22 2.89 7.97
CA VAL A 83 -13.44 1.45 7.84
C VAL A 83 -14.94 1.12 7.87
N ARG A 84 -15.37 0.13 7.08
CA ARG A 84 -16.73 -0.37 7.04
C ARG A 84 -16.77 -1.89 7.29
N PRO A 85 -17.90 -2.42 7.81
CA PRO A 85 -18.05 -3.86 7.99
C PRO A 85 -17.79 -4.63 6.70
N GLY A 86 -16.95 -5.67 6.78
CA GLY A 86 -16.61 -6.52 5.65
C GLY A 86 -15.56 -5.96 4.69
N ASP A 87 -14.93 -4.81 4.99
CA ASP A 87 -13.83 -4.30 4.16
C ASP A 87 -12.68 -5.33 4.07
N GLU A 88 -12.11 -5.43 2.87
CA GLU A 88 -10.90 -6.19 2.56
C GLU A 88 -9.73 -5.24 2.38
N ILE A 89 -8.78 -5.30 3.31
CA ILE A 89 -7.60 -4.43 3.33
C ILE A 89 -6.39 -5.28 2.99
N GLY A 90 -5.55 -4.77 2.08
CA GLY A 90 -4.31 -5.40 1.68
C GLY A 90 -3.11 -4.49 1.88
N THR A 91 -1.99 -5.10 2.23
CA THR A 91 -0.66 -4.50 2.04
C THR A 91 -0.49 -4.04 0.59
N GLN A 92 0.36 -3.03 0.39
CA GLN A 92 0.69 -2.55 -0.94
C GLN A 92 2.20 -2.57 -1.18
N ASP A 93 2.58 -3.29 -2.22
CA ASP A 93 3.92 -3.23 -2.79
C ASP A 93 3.96 -2.36 -4.05
N GLY A 94 5.07 -1.64 -4.25
CA GLY A 94 5.32 -0.86 -5.45
C GLY A 94 4.40 0.37 -5.62
N THR A 95 3.92 0.59 -6.86
CA THR A 95 3.17 1.81 -7.22
C THR A 95 1.66 1.66 -7.14
N GLY A 96 1.16 0.48 -6.75
CA GLY A 96 -0.27 0.15 -6.83
C GLY A 96 -0.80 0.07 -8.27
N ARG A 97 0.06 0.15 -9.30
CA ARG A 97 -0.32 -0.08 -10.70
C ARG A 97 -0.21 -1.58 -10.99
N GLY A 98 -1.23 -2.35 -10.58
CA GLY A 98 -1.39 -3.73 -11.02
C GLY A 98 -1.99 -3.77 -12.43
N GLU A 99 -1.50 -4.67 -13.27
CA GLU A 99 -2.11 -4.97 -14.57
C GLU A 99 -3.57 -5.38 -14.34
N VAL A 100 -4.49 -4.80 -15.11
CA VAL A 100 -5.91 -5.14 -15.05
C VAL A 100 -6.07 -6.57 -15.58
N GLY A 101 -6.03 -7.55 -14.68
CA GLY A 101 -6.42 -8.93 -14.94
C GLY A 101 -5.35 -9.98 -14.72
N ALA A 102 -5.09 -10.36 -13.46
CA ALA A 102 -4.62 -11.70 -13.15
C ALA A 102 -5.20 -12.13 -11.80
N ARG A 103 -6.09 -13.12 -11.83
CA ARG A 103 -6.48 -13.89 -10.64
C ARG A 103 -5.28 -14.73 -10.23
N GLY A 104 -4.95 -14.76 -8.94
CA GLY A 104 -4.08 -15.80 -8.37
C GLY A 104 -3.06 -15.24 -7.38
N GLY A 105 -3.28 -15.50 -6.10
CA GLY A 105 -2.44 -15.02 -5.01
C GLY A 105 -1.03 -15.63 -5.00
N THR A 106 -0.16 -14.98 -4.24
CA THR A 106 0.98 -15.65 -3.61
C THR A 106 0.82 -15.48 -2.11
N GLY A 107 0.37 -16.55 -1.46
CA GLY A 107 0.30 -16.60 -0.01
C GLY A 107 1.68 -16.40 0.59
N ARG A 108 1.78 -15.54 1.60
CA ARG A 108 2.94 -15.50 2.47
C ARG A 108 2.78 -16.65 3.47
N GLY A 109 3.57 -17.70 3.25
CA GLY A 109 3.72 -18.82 4.17
C GLY A 109 4.17 -18.39 5.57
N GLU A 110 3.92 -19.29 6.49
CA GLU A 110 4.04 -19.18 7.95
C GLU A 110 5.47 -18.81 8.39
N MET A 111 5.58 -17.81 9.28
CA MET A 111 6.83 -17.53 10.00
C MET A 111 6.97 -18.53 11.15
N GLY A 112 7.70 -19.61 10.91
CA GLY A 112 8.30 -20.40 11.98
C GLY A 112 9.45 -19.62 12.61
N ALA A 113 9.45 -19.51 13.94
CA ALA A 113 10.59 -19.04 14.70
C ALA A 113 11.79 -19.98 14.44
N GLN A 114 12.91 -19.43 13.98
CA GLN A 114 14.16 -20.16 13.85
C GLN A 114 15.16 -19.67 14.89
N ASP A 115 15.43 -20.53 15.87
CA ASP A 115 16.56 -20.40 16.78
C ASP A 115 17.84 -20.67 15.99
N GLY A 116 18.76 -19.71 16.01
CA GLY A 116 19.89 -19.62 15.09
C GLY A 116 21.04 -20.59 15.35
N THR A 117 20.86 -21.87 15.01
CA THR A 117 21.99 -22.83 14.92
C THR A 117 21.79 -23.82 13.77
N GLY A 118 22.19 -23.44 12.55
CA GLY A 118 22.12 -24.33 11.39
C GLY A 118 23.10 -23.92 10.31
N ARG A 119 24.36 -24.34 10.45
CA ARG A 119 25.39 -24.26 9.41
C ARG A 119 25.06 -25.35 8.38
N GLY A 120 24.65 -24.97 7.18
CA GLY A 120 24.32 -25.88 6.08
C GLY A 120 24.87 -25.35 4.77
N ASP A 121 25.56 -26.21 4.03
CA ASP A 121 26.55 -25.88 3.03
C ASP A 121 25.94 -25.36 1.72
N ILE A 122 26.50 -24.26 1.19
CA ILE A 122 26.16 -23.72 -0.14
C ILE A 122 26.97 -24.51 -1.17
N ALA A 123 26.31 -25.40 -1.91
CA ALA A 123 26.88 -25.96 -3.13
C ALA A 123 26.93 -24.88 -4.22
N ALA A 124 28.11 -24.73 -4.82
CA ALA A 124 28.37 -23.86 -5.95
C ALA A 124 27.49 -24.23 -7.15
N GLN A 125 26.96 -23.23 -7.84
CA GLN A 125 26.30 -23.39 -9.13
C GLN A 125 27.28 -22.95 -10.20
N ASP A 126 27.75 -23.90 -11.01
CA ASP A 126 28.57 -23.62 -12.20
C ASP A 126 27.67 -23.02 -13.29
N GLY A 127 28.05 -21.82 -13.75
CA GLY A 127 27.41 -21.17 -14.88
C GLY A 127 27.99 -21.64 -16.20
N THR A 128 27.12 -21.94 -17.17
CA THR A 128 27.41 -21.86 -18.61
C THR A 128 26.10 -21.76 -19.39
N GLY A 129 25.97 -20.73 -20.25
CA GLY A 129 24.80 -20.43 -21.10
C GLY A 129 24.61 -21.38 -22.29
N PRO A 130 23.77 -21.04 -23.29
CA PRO A 130 24.10 -19.92 -24.19
C PRO A 130 22.92 -19.02 -24.65
N GLU A 131 23.29 -17.74 -24.88
CA GLU A 131 22.92 -16.78 -25.95
C GLU A 131 21.61 -16.92 -26.76
N ASP A 132 20.88 -15.79 -26.84
CA ASP A 132 20.40 -15.09 -28.06
C ASP A 132 18.89 -14.75 -28.07
N ILE A 133 18.55 -13.49 -27.74
CA ILE A 133 17.23 -12.89 -28.07
C ILE A 133 17.47 -11.54 -28.74
N GLY A 134 17.29 -11.57 -30.06
CA GLY A 134 17.51 -10.49 -31.01
C GLY A 134 16.81 -9.16 -30.71
N THR A 135 17.51 -8.11 -31.13
CA THR A 135 17.05 -6.73 -31.27
C THR A 135 15.81 -6.62 -32.16
N ARG A 136 14.70 -6.07 -31.66
CA ARG A 136 13.66 -5.46 -32.51
C ARG A 136 13.75 -3.94 -32.40
N GLY A 137 14.21 -3.33 -33.49
CA GLY A 137 14.01 -1.91 -33.75
C GLY A 137 12.54 -1.59 -34.01
N GLY A 138 12.10 -0.47 -33.45
CA GLY A 138 10.80 0.13 -33.71
C GLY A 138 10.94 1.64 -33.65
N THR A 139 11.20 2.26 -34.80
CA THR A 139 11.19 3.71 -34.99
C THR A 139 9.75 4.21 -34.93
N GLY A 140 9.35 4.81 -33.81
CA GLY A 140 8.10 5.55 -33.66
C GLY A 140 8.39 7.03 -33.44
N GLN A 141 8.53 7.77 -34.53
CA GLN A 141 8.59 9.23 -34.52
C GLN A 141 7.17 9.77 -34.33
N GLY A 142 6.92 10.45 -33.21
CA GLY A 142 5.72 11.25 -32.98
C GLY A 142 6.15 12.57 -32.35
N ALA A 143 6.21 13.62 -33.17
CA ALA A 143 6.59 14.96 -32.76
C ALA A 143 5.52 15.54 -31.80
N ILE A 144 5.96 15.97 -30.62
CA ILE A 144 5.16 16.80 -29.70
C ILE A 144 5.41 18.25 -30.12
N GLY A 145 4.42 18.87 -30.74
CA GLY A 145 4.45 20.29 -31.10
C GLY A 145 4.39 21.21 -29.86
N PRO A 146 4.80 22.49 -30.01
CA PRO A 146 4.82 23.44 -28.91
C PRO A 146 3.40 23.80 -28.45
N GLN A 147 3.19 23.82 -27.13
CA GLN A 147 1.97 24.31 -26.52
C GLN A 147 2.19 25.79 -26.21
N ASP A 148 1.66 26.67 -27.06
CA ASP A 148 1.58 28.10 -26.75
C ASP A 148 0.52 28.30 -25.67
N GLY A 149 1.00 28.67 -24.48
CA GLY A 149 0.18 29.20 -23.40
C GLY A 149 -0.06 30.69 -23.63
N THR A 150 -1.32 31.07 -23.80
CA THR A 150 -1.79 32.42 -23.50
C THR A 150 -2.72 32.31 -22.31
N ASP A 151 -2.16 32.60 -21.13
CA ASP A 151 -2.91 33.00 -19.95
C ASP A 151 -3.44 34.42 -20.21
N ASP A 152 -4.74 34.56 -20.51
CA ASP A 152 -5.42 35.84 -20.36
C ASP A 152 -6.10 35.88 -18.99
N GLU A 153 -5.42 36.59 -18.11
CA GLU A 153 -5.86 37.11 -16.83
C GLU A 153 -6.98 38.16 -17.04
N GLU A 154 -7.87 38.23 -16.04
CA GLU A 154 -8.50 39.47 -15.55
C GLU A 154 -9.93 39.88 -15.97
N ALA A 155 -10.66 40.24 -14.89
CA ALA A 155 -11.72 41.21 -14.77
C ALA A 155 -13.15 40.82 -15.23
N ARG A 156 -14.01 40.57 -14.22
CA ARG A 156 -15.17 41.44 -13.88
C ARG A 156 -15.87 40.98 -12.60
N HIS A 157 -15.45 41.56 -11.49
CA HIS A 157 -16.27 41.77 -10.28
C HIS A 157 -16.00 43.20 -9.81
N ALA A 158 -16.91 44.11 -10.12
CA ALA A 158 -17.10 45.38 -9.41
C ALA A 158 -18.45 45.99 -9.82
N ASP A 159 -19.22 46.30 -8.79
CA ASP A 159 -20.49 47.06 -8.69
C ASP A 159 -21.80 46.36 -9.11
#